data_AF-A0A954GB70-F1
#
_entry.id   AF-A0A954GB70-F1
#
_cell.length_a   1.000
_cell.length_b   1.000
_cell.length_c   1.000
_cell.angle_alpha   90.00
_cell.angle_beta   90.00
_cell.angle_gamma   90.00
#
_symmetry.space_group_name_H-M   'P 1'
#
loop_
_entity.id
_entity.type
_entity.pdbx_description
1 polymer ?
#
loop_
_entity_poly.entity_id
_entity_poly.type
_entity_poly.pdbx_seq_one_letter_code
_entity_poly.pdbx_strand_id
1 'polypeptide(L)'
;DIEGPYTVLEGDRYILCSDGLTCHLKDEEIGMIARYLEPSDACRLMINLANLRGGSDNISVIVVRVGELPDVNLPQEKVPEEEPELELERDYGEWLWLAGVWVASLMVAAGILMWILTRFDRGEFLTFGGMSLLVMLLVRKVFAQRESSKREEYLDKSKTIEWKPYRSEKLRFNTDFLQYLTTMESELQRAAMEEEWTIEWSEHNKIYYDAKEELEQKKYLHAFRDFSRAIDILMTGLHSYRKEMVHQARWKKGPPSASQDE
;
A
#
# COMPACT_ATOMS: atom_id res chain seq x y z
N ASP A 1 -31.17 8.61 -0.71
CA ASP A 1 -29.79 8.12 -0.58
C ASP A 1 -29.19 7.71 -1.91
N ILE A 2 -29.10 8.64 -2.86
CA ILE A 2 -28.24 8.48 -4.03
C ILE A 2 -27.48 9.80 -4.10
N GLU A 3 -26.21 9.79 -3.70
CA GLU A 3 -25.34 10.92 -4.02
C GLU A 3 -25.08 10.92 -5.53
N GLY A 4 -25.08 12.11 -6.11
CA GLY A 4 -24.82 12.33 -7.52
C GLY A 4 -25.78 13.34 -8.17
N PRO A 5 -25.61 13.58 -9.48
CA PRO A 5 -24.64 12.95 -10.38
C PRO A 5 -23.19 13.39 -10.08
N TYR A 6 -22.25 12.45 -10.10
CA TYR A 6 -20.82 12.76 -10.10
C TYR A 6 -20.37 13.06 -11.54
N THR A 7 -19.58 14.11 -11.71
CA THR A 7 -18.95 14.41 -13.00
C THR A 7 -17.97 13.29 -13.33
N VAL A 8 -18.08 12.74 -14.54
CA VAL A 8 -17.17 11.73 -15.08
C VAL A 8 -16.07 12.46 -15.86
N LEU A 9 -14.82 12.23 -15.49
CA LEU A 9 -13.65 12.82 -16.15
C LEU A 9 -12.83 11.75 -16.85
N GLU A 10 -12.03 12.17 -17.82
CA GLU A 10 -11.07 11.28 -18.48
C GLU A 10 -10.07 10.74 -17.45
N GLY A 11 -9.74 9.45 -17.57
CA GLY A 11 -8.84 8.78 -16.63
C GLY A 11 -9.50 8.36 -15.32
N ASP A 12 -10.76 8.69 -15.08
CA ASP A 12 -11.53 8.12 -13.97
C ASP A 12 -11.60 6.61 -14.09
N ARG A 13 -11.55 5.94 -12.94
CA ARG A 13 -11.63 4.48 -12.86
C ARG A 13 -12.71 4.09 -11.88
N TYR A 14 -13.67 3.31 -12.36
CA TYR A 14 -14.76 2.77 -11.56
C TYR A 14 -14.53 1.29 -11.33
N ILE A 15 -14.80 0.85 -10.10
CA ILE A 15 -14.74 -0.55 -9.71
C ILE A 15 -16.09 -0.97 -9.18
N LEU A 16 -16.62 -2.04 -9.74
CA LEU A 16 -17.73 -2.78 -9.16
C LEU A 16 -17.21 -4.13 -8.70
N CYS A 17 -17.42 -4.46 -7.43
CA CYS A 17 -16.97 -5.72 -6.87
C CYS A 17 -18.00 -6.34 -5.92
N SER A 18 -17.90 -7.65 -5.70
CA SER A 18 -18.60 -8.32 -4.59
C SER A 18 -17.87 -8.07 -3.26
N ASP A 19 -18.58 -8.29 -2.15
CA ASP A 19 -18.04 -8.32 -0.79
C ASP A 19 -16.93 -9.36 -0.62
N GLY A 20 -16.95 -10.43 -1.42
CA GLY A 20 -15.86 -11.37 -1.55
C GLY A 20 -14.51 -10.72 -1.90
N LEU A 21 -14.47 -9.54 -2.55
CA LEU A 21 -13.22 -8.80 -2.74
C LEU A 21 -12.85 -7.98 -1.51
N THR A 22 -13.77 -7.15 -1.02
CA THR A 22 -13.52 -6.16 0.04
C THR A 22 -13.30 -6.80 1.42
N CYS A 23 -13.70 -8.05 1.62
CA CYS A 23 -13.34 -8.82 2.81
C CYS A 23 -11.84 -9.18 2.86
N HIS A 24 -11.19 -9.27 1.70
CA HIS A 24 -9.80 -9.74 1.59
C HIS A 24 -8.82 -8.63 1.24
N LEU A 25 -9.22 -7.61 0.48
CA LEU A 25 -8.37 -6.48 0.10
C LEU A 25 -8.85 -5.19 0.76
N LYS A 26 -7.88 -4.37 1.18
CA LYS A 26 -8.16 -3.04 1.74
C LYS A 26 -8.40 -2.01 0.63
N ASP A 27 -9.11 -0.94 0.97
CA ASP A 27 -9.43 0.15 0.05
C ASP A 27 -8.16 0.77 -0.57
N GLU A 28 -7.07 0.88 0.20
CA GLU A 28 -5.79 1.39 -0.29
C GLU A 28 -5.24 0.49 -1.42
N GLU A 29 -5.26 -0.82 -1.20
CA GLU A 29 -4.75 -1.83 -2.14
C GLU A 29 -5.59 -1.86 -3.42
N ILE A 30 -6.91 -1.84 -3.27
CA ILE A 30 -7.83 -1.79 -4.41
C ILE A 30 -7.55 -0.54 -5.25
N GLY A 31 -7.47 0.63 -4.62
CA GLY A 31 -7.17 1.88 -5.30
C GLY A 31 -5.80 1.85 -6.00
N MET A 32 -4.80 1.24 -5.38
CA MET A 32 -3.43 1.12 -5.92
C MET A 32 -3.42 0.28 -7.20
N ILE A 33 -4.00 -0.92 -7.12
CA ILE A 33 -4.08 -1.83 -8.26
C ILE A 33 -4.90 -1.18 -9.38
N ALA A 34 -6.02 -0.56 -9.04
CA ALA A 34 -6.90 0.12 -9.98
C ALA A 34 -6.19 1.24 -10.74
N ARG A 35 -5.42 2.08 -10.04
CA ARG A 35 -4.78 3.27 -10.59
C ARG A 35 -3.66 2.91 -11.55
N TYR A 36 -2.84 1.94 -11.16
CA TYR A 36 -1.51 1.75 -11.75
C TYR A 36 -1.40 0.58 -12.73
N LEU A 37 -2.36 -0.35 -12.74
CA LEU A 37 -2.44 -1.44 -13.71
C LEU A 37 -3.49 -1.16 -14.80
N GLU A 38 -3.38 -1.84 -15.94
CA GLU A 38 -4.45 -1.85 -16.93
C GLU A 38 -5.69 -2.61 -16.39
N PRO A 39 -6.92 -2.27 -16.82
CA PRO A 39 -8.13 -2.84 -16.23
C PRO A 39 -8.16 -4.38 -16.16
N SER A 40 -7.65 -5.06 -17.19
CA SER A 40 -7.54 -6.53 -17.21
C SER A 40 -6.60 -7.05 -16.13
N ASP A 41 -5.41 -6.47 -16.04
CA ASP A 41 -4.37 -6.89 -15.09
C ASP A 41 -4.77 -6.55 -13.66
N ALA A 42 -5.44 -5.41 -13.47
CA ALA A 42 -6.04 -5.01 -12.20
C ALA A 42 -7.05 -6.05 -11.70
N CYS A 43 -7.99 -6.48 -12.54
CA CYS A 43 -8.96 -7.51 -12.19
C CYS A 43 -8.27 -8.83 -11.80
N ARG A 44 -7.29 -9.27 -12.59
CA ARG A 44 -6.56 -10.53 -12.33
C ARG A 44 -5.83 -10.48 -11.01
N LEU A 45 -5.06 -9.42 -10.76
CA LEU A 45 -4.32 -9.27 -9.52
C LEU A 45 -5.27 -9.20 -8.31
N MET A 46 -6.35 -8.42 -8.39
CA MET A 46 -7.35 -8.33 -7.30
C MET A 46 -7.92 -9.70 -6.94
N ILE A 47 -8.31 -10.49 -7.95
CA ILE A 47 -8.85 -11.84 -7.75
C ILE A 47 -7.76 -12.78 -7.19
N ASN A 48 -6.55 -12.73 -7.74
CA ASN A 48 -5.43 -13.55 -7.28
C ASN A 48 -5.12 -13.29 -5.80
N LEU A 49 -5.03 -12.02 -5.39
CA LEU A 49 -4.78 -11.63 -4.00
C LEU A 49 -5.91 -12.08 -3.06
N ALA A 50 -7.17 -11.92 -3.46
CA ALA A 50 -8.30 -12.37 -2.65
C ALA A 50 -8.29 -13.89 -2.46
N ASN A 51 -7.97 -14.65 -3.51
CA ASN A 51 -7.83 -16.11 -3.44
C ASN A 51 -6.65 -16.55 -2.56
N LEU A 52 -5.51 -15.87 -2.65
CA LEU A 52 -4.33 -16.15 -1.83
C LEU A 52 -4.58 -15.89 -0.34
N ARG A 53 -5.46 -14.93 -0.02
CA ARG A 53 -5.87 -14.60 1.35
C ARG A 53 -6.98 -15.50 1.90
N GLY A 54 -7.39 -16.51 1.13
CA GLY A 54 -8.27 -17.59 1.57
C GLY A 54 -9.50 -17.80 0.69
N GLY A 55 -9.91 -16.78 -0.10
CA GLY A 55 -11.02 -16.91 -1.06
C GLY A 55 -12.29 -17.48 -0.42
N SER A 56 -12.70 -16.93 0.71
CA SER A 56 -13.80 -17.46 1.53
C SER A 56 -15.18 -17.39 0.86
N ASP A 57 -15.32 -16.60 -0.20
CA ASP A 57 -16.55 -16.42 -0.96
C ASP A 57 -16.26 -16.19 -2.46
N ASN A 58 -17.31 -16.16 -3.28
CA ASN A 58 -17.24 -15.84 -4.70
C ASN A 58 -16.79 -14.39 -4.92
N ILE A 59 -15.69 -14.23 -5.65
CA ILE A 59 -15.12 -12.93 -5.97
C ILE A 59 -15.53 -12.55 -7.40
N SER A 60 -16.16 -11.38 -7.56
CA SER A 60 -16.46 -10.77 -8.85
C SER A 60 -15.94 -9.34 -8.87
N VAL A 61 -15.26 -8.95 -9.94
CA VAL A 61 -14.66 -7.60 -10.10
C VAL A 61 -14.84 -7.13 -11.54
N ILE A 62 -15.25 -5.87 -11.70
CA ILE A 62 -15.30 -5.15 -12.97
C ILE A 62 -14.56 -3.83 -12.77
N VAL A 63 -13.55 -3.58 -13.59
CA VAL A 63 -12.81 -2.32 -13.64
C VAL A 63 -13.13 -1.61 -14.95
N VAL A 64 -13.63 -0.38 -14.86
CA VAL A 64 -13.94 0.48 -16.01
C VAL A 64 -13.02 1.69 -15.96
N ARG A 65 -12.21 1.89 -17.00
CA ARG A 65 -11.43 3.12 -17.21
C ARG A 65 -12.17 4.00 -18.21
N VAL A 66 -12.42 5.24 -17.83
CA VAL A 66 -12.94 6.26 -18.73
C VAL A 66 -11.82 6.67 -19.69
N GLY A 67 -12.02 6.39 -20.98
CA GLY A 67 -11.11 6.83 -22.03
C GLY A 67 -11.32 8.31 -22.39
N GLU A 68 -10.68 8.75 -23.48
CA GLU A 68 -10.90 10.09 -24.05
C GLU A 68 -12.40 10.32 -24.28
N LEU A 69 -12.99 11.25 -23.52
CA LEU A 69 -14.38 11.63 -23.68
C LEU A 69 -14.47 12.51 -24.95
N PRO A 70 -15.49 12.32 -25.82
CA PRO A 70 -15.70 13.24 -26.93
C PRO A 70 -15.89 14.65 -26.38
N ASP A 71 -15.02 15.55 -26.84
CA ASP A 71 -14.74 16.91 -26.37
C ASP A 71 -15.94 17.62 -25.73
N VAL A 72 -16.08 17.51 -24.41
CA VAL A 72 -16.82 18.48 -23.61
C VAL A 72 -15.77 19.48 -23.17
N ASN A 73 -15.80 20.69 -23.74
CA ASN A 73 -14.91 21.83 -23.50
C ASN A 73 -14.71 22.17 -22.01
N LEU A 74 -13.98 21.31 -21.30
CA LEU A 74 -13.41 21.52 -19.99
C LEU A 74 -11.90 21.50 -20.22
N PRO A 75 -11.14 22.50 -19.72
CA PRO A 75 -9.69 22.49 -19.85
C PRO A 75 -9.15 21.21 -19.20
N GLN A 76 -8.79 20.23 -20.03
CA GLN A 76 -8.15 19.02 -19.58
C GLN A 76 -6.65 19.30 -19.54
N GLU A 77 -6.17 19.60 -18.34
CA GLU A 77 -4.74 19.61 -18.06
C GLU A 77 -4.29 18.14 -18.08
N LYS A 78 -3.62 17.72 -19.16
CA LYS A 78 -2.95 16.41 -19.22
C LYS A 78 -1.90 16.39 -18.12
N VAL A 79 -2.25 15.82 -16.98
CA VAL A 79 -1.31 15.53 -15.90
C VAL A 79 -0.37 14.45 -16.44
N PRO A 80 0.93 14.73 -16.63
CA PRO A 80 1.88 13.71 -17.05
C PRO A 80 1.83 12.54 -16.05
N GLU A 81 1.98 11.32 -16.53
CA GLU A 81 2.14 10.13 -15.69
C GLU A 81 3.53 10.21 -15.01
N GLU A 82 3.68 11.15 -14.07
CA GLU A 82 4.87 11.30 -13.25
C GLU A 82 4.90 10.12 -12.27
N GLU A 83 6.06 9.47 -12.17
CA GLU A 83 6.28 8.49 -11.10
C GLU A 83 5.93 9.18 -9.77
N PRO A 84 5.08 8.58 -8.93
CA PRO A 84 4.70 9.22 -7.67
C PRO A 84 5.99 9.52 -6.91
N GLU A 85 6.25 10.81 -6.67
CA GLU A 85 7.35 11.24 -5.82
C GLU A 85 7.11 10.58 -4.46
N LEU A 86 7.88 9.53 -4.17
CA LEU A 86 7.80 8.83 -2.91
C LEU A 86 8.29 9.80 -1.85
N GLU A 87 7.36 10.57 -1.30
CA GLU A 87 7.49 11.18 0.01
C GLU A 87 7.58 10.03 1.01
N LEU A 88 8.78 9.48 1.12
CA LEU A 88 9.20 8.67 2.22
C LEU A 88 9.15 9.63 3.42
N GLU A 89 7.99 9.78 4.05
CA GLU A 89 7.81 10.46 5.34
C GLU A 89 8.57 9.64 6.39
N ARG A 90 9.90 9.63 6.30
CA ARG A 90 10.75 9.30 7.44
C ARG A 90 10.55 10.44 8.38
N ASP A 91 9.75 10.18 9.41
CA ASP A 91 9.47 11.10 10.50
C ASP A 91 10.74 11.35 11.33
N TYR A 92 11.69 12.09 10.75
CA TYR A 92 12.84 12.65 11.44
C TYR A 92 12.41 13.81 12.36
N GLY A 93 11.17 14.30 12.21
CA GLY A 93 10.62 15.42 12.96
C GLY A 93 10.53 15.11 14.45
N GLU A 94 10.07 13.92 14.81
CA GLU A 94 9.99 13.49 16.21
C GLU A 94 11.37 13.34 16.85
N TRP A 95 12.32 12.71 16.16
CA TRP A 95 13.66 12.47 16.71
C TRP A 95 14.46 13.77 16.87
N LEU A 96 14.37 14.68 15.90
CA LEU A 96 14.99 16.01 15.99
C LEU A 96 14.34 16.88 17.07
N TRP A 97 13.02 16.78 17.26
CA TRP A 97 12.33 17.47 18.34
C TRP A 97 12.76 16.96 19.72
N LEU A 98 12.83 15.63 19.91
CA LEU A 98 13.34 15.01 21.13
C LEU A 98 14.78 15.45 21.43
N ALA A 99 15.66 15.43 20.42
CA ALA A 99 17.03 15.91 20.56
C ALA A 99 17.09 17.38 20.99
N GLY A 100 16.26 18.26 20.42
CA GLY A 100 16.17 19.66 20.82
C GLY A 100 15.72 19.85 22.27
N VAL A 101 14.75 19.06 22.75
CA VAL A 101 14.27 19.09 24.14
C VAL A 101 15.37 18.64 25.11
N TRP A 102 16.14 17.59 24.77
CA TRP A 102 17.27 17.13 25.57
C TRP A 102 18.37 18.18 25.70
N VAL A 103 18.74 18.83 24.60
CA VAL A 103 19.76 19.89 24.61
C VAL A 103 19.31 21.08 25.47
N ALA A 104 18.06 21.53 25.30
CA ALA A 104 17.51 22.63 26.07
C ALA A 104 17.44 22.32 27.57
N SER A 105 17.07 21.08 27.93
CA SER A 105 17.03 20.62 29.32
C SER A 105 18.43 20.56 29.95
N LEU A 106 19.44 20.12 29.19
CA LEU A 106 20.84 20.14 29.61
C LEU A 106 21.36 21.56 29.85
N MET A 107 20.98 22.53 29.01
CA MET A 107 21.34 23.94 29.21
C MET A 107 20.74 24.52 30.49
N VAL A 108 19.47 24.20 30.79
CA VAL A 108 18.83 24.61 32.06
C VAL A 108 19.54 24.00 33.26
N ALA A 109 19.81 22.69 33.22
CA ALA A 109 20.51 22.00 34.32
C ALA A 109 21.93 22.56 34.54
N ALA A 110 22.68 22.81 33.47
CA ALA A 110 24.02 23.41 33.53
C ALA A 110 23.98 24.83 34.10
N GLY A 111 23.01 25.65 33.70
CA GLY A 111 22.85 27.00 34.25
C GLY A 111 22.50 27.00 35.75
N ILE A 112 21.61 26.11 36.20
CA ILE A 112 21.27 25.96 37.63
C ILE A 112 22.48 25.49 38.43
N LEU A 113 23.21 24.49 37.91
CA LEU A 113 24.40 23.96 38.56
C LEU A 113 25.50 25.03 38.65
N MET A 114 25.70 25.80 37.59
CA MET A 114 26.66 26.90 37.55
C MET A 114 26.28 27.98 38.58
N TRP A 115 24.99 28.32 38.70
CA TRP A 115 24.49 29.28 39.68
C TRP A 115 24.77 28.83 41.12
N ILE A 116 24.50 27.55 41.43
CA ILE A 116 24.72 26.96 42.75
C ILE A 116 26.22 26.91 43.11
N LEU A 117 27.07 26.50 42.16
CA LEU A 117 28.48 26.24 42.43
C LEU A 117 29.35 27.50 42.43
N THR A 118 29.05 28.49 41.58
CA THR A 118 29.99 29.59 41.31
C THR A 118 29.59 30.93 41.91
N ARG A 119 28.38 31.07 42.48
CA ARG A 119 27.83 32.36 42.99
C ARG A 119 28.02 33.52 41.99
N PHE A 120 28.06 33.20 40.70
CA PHE A 120 28.36 34.12 39.61
C PHE A 120 27.03 34.57 39.00
N ASP A 121 26.74 35.88 39.01
CA ASP A 121 25.46 36.47 38.56
C ASP A 121 25.10 36.22 37.08
N ARG A 122 25.95 35.51 36.32
CA ARG A 122 25.73 35.22 34.89
C ARG A 122 25.06 33.88 34.61
N GLY A 123 24.88 33.03 35.62
CA GLY A 123 24.17 31.75 35.47
C GLY A 123 22.69 31.91 35.06
N GLU A 124 22.11 33.06 35.41
CA GLU A 124 20.73 33.45 35.07
C GLU A 124 20.49 33.47 33.55
N PHE A 125 21.43 34.00 32.76
CA PHE A 125 21.24 34.08 31.31
C PHE A 125 21.17 32.71 30.64
N LEU A 126 21.90 31.72 31.15
CA LEU A 126 21.93 30.38 30.58
C LEU A 126 20.66 29.58 30.92
N THR A 127 20.13 29.74 32.14
CA THR A 127 18.88 29.10 32.55
C THR A 127 17.67 29.70 31.83
N PHE A 128 17.58 31.04 31.75
CA PHE A 128 16.53 31.72 31.00
C PHE A 128 16.58 31.40 29.50
N GLY A 129 17.79 31.33 28.92
CA GLY A 129 17.99 30.92 27.53
C GLY A 129 17.50 29.49 27.25
N GLY A 130 17.88 28.53 28.09
CA GLY A 130 17.42 27.14 27.96
C GLY A 130 15.91 26.97 28.16
N MET A 131 15.32 27.71 29.11
CA MET A 131 13.87 27.68 29.37
C MET A 131 13.08 28.33 28.23
N SER A 132 13.57 29.44 27.67
CA SER A 132 12.97 30.09 26.50
C SER A 132 13.00 29.18 25.27
N LEU A 133 14.10 28.46 25.04
CA LEU A 133 14.23 27.48 23.96
C LEU A 133 13.24 26.31 24.15
N LEU A 134 13.07 25.80 25.37
CA LEU A 134 12.07 24.77 25.71
C LEU A 134 10.64 25.23 25.40
N VAL A 135 10.28 26.44 25.83
CA VAL A 135 8.96 27.03 25.56
C VAL A 135 8.76 27.23 24.06
N MET A 136 9.77 27.73 23.34
CA MET A 136 9.71 27.89 21.89
C MET A 136 9.51 26.55 21.17
N LEU A 137 10.20 25.48 21.57
CA LEU A 137 10.03 24.14 21.00
C LEU A 137 8.66 23.53 21.32
N LEU A 138 8.11 23.80 22.50
CA LEU A 138 6.75 23.38 22.88
C LEU A 138 5.69 24.15 22.09
N VAL A 139 5.82 25.47 21.98
CA VAL A 139 4.92 26.31 21.17
C VAL A 139 5.01 25.87 19.71
N ARG A 140 6.20 25.66 19.16
CA ARG A 140 6.37 25.14 17.79
C ARG A 140 5.70 23.78 17.62
N LYS A 141 5.80 22.86 18.59
CA LYS A 141 5.11 21.56 18.52
C LYS A 141 3.59 21.71 18.62
N VAL A 142 3.07 22.57 19.49
CA VAL A 142 1.63 22.82 19.60
C VAL A 142 1.08 23.49 18.34
N PHE A 143 1.83 24.42 17.75
CA PHE A 143 1.45 25.06 16.49
C PHE A 143 1.58 24.10 15.31
N ALA A 144 2.67 23.34 15.21
CA ALA A 144 2.86 22.31 14.19
C ALA A 144 1.81 21.20 14.33
N GLN A 145 1.41 20.84 15.55
CA GLN A 145 0.35 19.88 15.83
C GLN A 145 -1.03 20.48 15.54
N ARG A 146 -1.25 21.78 15.76
CA ARG A 146 -2.49 22.47 15.33
C ARG A 146 -2.56 22.63 13.83
N GLU A 147 -1.43 22.89 13.19
CA GLU A 147 -1.33 23.06 11.75
C GLU A 147 -1.42 21.70 11.07
N SER A 148 -0.82 20.65 11.64
CA SER A 148 -1.06 19.27 11.25
C SER A 148 -2.51 18.90 11.50
N SER A 149 -3.10 19.16 12.68
CA SER A 149 -4.52 18.86 12.95
C SER A 149 -5.48 19.66 12.07
N LYS A 150 -5.16 20.90 11.68
CA LYS A 150 -5.98 21.67 10.72
C LYS A 150 -5.77 21.20 9.29
N ARG A 151 -4.54 20.87 8.90
CA ARG A 151 -4.23 20.31 7.57
C ARG A 151 -4.87 18.93 7.46
N GLU A 152 -4.81 18.15 8.52
CA GLU A 152 -5.51 16.89 8.73
C GLU A 152 -7.02 17.17 8.67
N GLU A 153 -7.63 18.05 9.45
CA GLU A 153 -9.07 18.44 9.40
C GLU A 153 -9.56 18.92 8.01
N TYR A 154 -8.74 19.67 7.26
CA TYR A 154 -9.03 20.05 5.86
C TYR A 154 -8.84 18.87 4.89
N LEU A 155 -7.89 17.97 5.17
CA LEU A 155 -7.71 16.68 4.50
C LEU A 155 -8.71 15.60 5.01
N ASP A 156 -9.42 15.84 6.11
CA ASP A 156 -10.30 14.91 6.88
C ASP A 156 -11.76 15.06 6.49
N LYS A 157 -12.10 16.07 5.68
CA LYS A 157 -13.38 16.10 4.94
C LYS A 157 -13.56 14.89 4.02
N SER A 158 -12.50 14.11 3.79
CA SER A 158 -12.52 12.84 3.07
C SER A 158 -12.27 11.61 3.96
N LYS A 159 -12.13 11.72 5.30
CA LYS A 159 -12.15 10.51 6.14
C LYS A 159 -13.59 10.03 6.30
N THR A 160 -13.72 8.71 6.29
CA THR A 160 -14.95 7.96 6.45
C THR A 160 -15.72 8.43 7.69
N ILE A 161 -16.92 8.97 7.49
CA ILE A 161 -17.92 9.02 8.55
C ILE A 161 -18.53 7.61 8.58
N GLU A 162 -18.26 6.82 9.62
CA GLU A 162 -18.66 5.39 9.73
C GLU A 162 -20.15 5.10 9.48
N TRP A 163 -21.03 6.11 9.56
CA TRP A 163 -22.47 5.99 9.34
C TRP A 163 -22.95 6.43 7.94
N LYS A 164 -22.05 6.78 7.03
CA LYS A 164 -22.42 7.09 5.63
C LYS A 164 -22.23 5.85 4.74
N PRO A 165 -23.13 5.62 3.76
CA PRO A 165 -22.97 4.52 2.80
C PRO A 165 -21.75 4.69 1.89
N TYR A 166 -21.17 5.90 1.81
CA TYR A 166 -20.00 6.23 1.00
C TYR A 166 -18.77 6.46 1.88
N ARG A 167 -17.65 5.83 1.49
CA ARG A 167 -16.31 6.03 2.05
C ARG A 167 -15.42 6.72 1.02
N SER A 168 -14.45 7.49 1.49
CA SER A 168 -13.39 8.03 0.65
C SER A 168 -12.04 7.80 1.31
N GLU A 169 -11.02 7.63 0.48
CA GLU A 169 -9.68 7.36 0.95
C GLU A 169 -8.66 8.00 0.01
N LYS A 170 -7.53 8.43 0.56
CA LYS A 170 -6.45 9.02 -0.23
C LYS A 170 -5.50 7.93 -0.68
N LEU A 171 -5.40 7.80 -2.00
CA LEU A 171 -4.46 6.88 -2.60
C LEU A 171 -3.02 7.41 -2.44
N ARG A 172 -2.16 6.62 -1.80
CA ARG A 172 -0.71 6.84 -1.72
C ARG A 172 0.01 5.58 -2.15
N PHE A 173 1.06 5.71 -2.96
CA PHE A 173 1.90 4.56 -3.32
C PHE A 173 2.63 4.06 -2.08
N ASN A 174 2.24 2.89 -1.57
CA ASN A 174 2.81 2.30 -0.37
C ASN A 174 3.89 1.27 -0.73
N THR A 175 5.13 1.48 -0.30
CA THR A 175 6.23 0.53 -0.47
C THR A 175 6.01 -0.78 0.28
N ASP A 176 5.25 -0.77 1.37
CA ASP A 176 4.94 -1.98 2.14
C ASP A 176 4.09 -2.96 1.31
N PHE A 177 3.18 -2.42 0.48
CA PHE A 177 2.38 -3.25 -0.40
C PHE A 177 3.23 -3.89 -1.51
N LEU A 178 4.17 -3.13 -2.08
CA LEU A 178 5.14 -3.67 -3.04
C LEU A 178 6.02 -4.74 -2.39
N GLN A 179 6.50 -4.51 -1.16
CA GLN A 179 7.28 -5.49 -0.40
C GLN A 179 6.48 -6.77 -0.14
N TYR A 180 5.19 -6.63 0.19
CA TYR A 180 4.28 -7.75 0.36
C TYR A 180 4.12 -8.57 -0.93
N LEU A 181 3.96 -7.92 -2.09
CA LEU A 181 3.92 -8.60 -3.39
C LEU A 181 5.21 -9.39 -3.65
N THR A 182 6.37 -8.81 -3.38
CA THR A 182 7.67 -9.49 -3.52
C THR A 182 7.75 -10.72 -2.63
N THR A 183 7.33 -10.62 -1.36
CA THR A 183 7.32 -11.76 -0.44
C THR A 183 6.39 -12.87 -0.92
N MET A 184 5.17 -12.53 -1.34
CA MET A 184 4.22 -13.52 -1.87
C MET A 184 4.71 -14.19 -3.15
N GLU A 185 5.29 -13.43 -4.07
CA GLU A 185 5.86 -13.98 -5.30
C GLU A 185 6.89 -15.06 -4.94
N SER A 186 7.81 -14.77 -4.01
CA SER A 186 8.87 -15.71 -3.66
C SER A 186 8.34 -16.94 -2.92
N GLU A 187 7.29 -16.78 -2.11
CA GLU A 187 6.58 -17.91 -1.50
C GLU A 187 5.88 -18.79 -2.54
N LEU A 188 5.19 -18.19 -3.52
CA LEU A 188 4.55 -18.90 -4.62
C LEU A 188 5.56 -19.61 -5.50
N GLN A 189 6.68 -18.95 -5.81
CA GLN A 189 7.76 -19.54 -6.59
C GLN A 189 8.31 -20.79 -5.91
N ARG A 190 8.56 -20.71 -4.59
CA ARG A 190 9.02 -21.86 -3.80
C ARG A 190 7.99 -23.01 -3.84
N ALA A 191 6.72 -22.72 -3.57
CA ALA A 191 5.67 -23.73 -3.61
C ALA A 191 5.54 -24.38 -5.00
N ALA A 192 5.62 -23.58 -6.05
CA ALA A 192 5.60 -24.04 -7.43
C ALA A 192 6.76 -24.98 -7.77
N MET A 193 7.95 -24.75 -7.22
CA MET A 193 9.10 -25.64 -7.40
C MET A 193 8.97 -26.92 -6.57
N GLU A 194 8.52 -26.82 -5.31
CA GLU A 194 8.37 -27.98 -4.41
C GLU A 194 7.28 -28.94 -4.87
N GLU A 195 6.17 -28.41 -5.41
CA GLU A 195 5.04 -29.19 -5.91
C GLU A 195 5.08 -29.43 -7.43
N GLU A 196 6.17 -29.01 -8.09
CA GLU A 196 6.44 -29.19 -9.53
C GLU A 196 5.28 -28.71 -10.43
N TRP A 197 4.79 -27.48 -10.19
CA TRP A 197 3.72 -26.90 -11.00
C TRP A 197 4.14 -26.73 -12.48
N THR A 198 3.18 -26.93 -13.38
CA THR A 198 3.39 -26.70 -14.82
C THR A 198 3.34 -25.21 -15.13
N ILE A 199 4.52 -24.58 -15.26
CA ILE A 199 4.69 -23.14 -15.47
C ILE A 199 5.71 -22.89 -16.58
N GLU A 200 5.46 -21.86 -17.41
CA GLU A 200 6.43 -21.32 -18.37
C GLU A 200 7.54 -20.54 -17.64
N TRP A 201 8.45 -21.27 -16.98
CA TRP A 201 9.52 -20.71 -16.15
C TRP A 201 10.43 -19.72 -16.89
N SER A 202 10.60 -19.88 -18.20
CA SER A 202 11.43 -18.98 -19.01
C SER A 202 10.85 -17.55 -19.06
N GLU A 203 9.54 -17.43 -19.26
CA GLU A 203 8.83 -16.16 -19.28
C GLU A 203 8.75 -15.55 -17.89
N HIS A 204 8.37 -16.36 -16.89
CA HIS A 204 8.32 -15.95 -15.50
C HIS A 204 9.65 -15.35 -15.02
N ASN A 205 10.74 -16.10 -15.19
CA ASN A 205 12.05 -15.69 -14.68
C ASN A 205 12.52 -14.39 -15.32
N LYS A 206 12.25 -14.18 -16.62
CA LYS A 206 12.58 -12.93 -17.29
C LYS A 206 11.89 -11.74 -16.61
N ILE A 207 10.57 -11.79 -16.47
CA ILE A 207 9.77 -10.72 -15.85
C ILE A 207 10.21 -10.50 -14.41
N TYR A 208 10.48 -11.56 -13.66
CA TYR A 208 10.93 -11.47 -12.28
C TYR A 208 12.28 -10.77 -12.12
N TYR A 209 13.27 -11.10 -12.98
CA TYR A 209 14.57 -10.44 -12.95
C TYR A 209 14.47 -8.97 -13.37
N ASP A 210 13.67 -8.68 -14.41
CA ASP A 210 13.39 -7.31 -14.87
C ASP A 210 12.76 -6.49 -13.71
N ALA A 211 11.74 -7.04 -13.02
CA ALA A 211 11.09 -6.38 -11.87
C ALA A 211 12.06 -6.10 -10.70
N LYS A 212 12.98 -7.03 -10.43
CA LYS A 212 14.02 -6.84 -9.39
C LYS A 212 15.00 -5.74 -9.75
N GLU A 213 15.45 -5.70 -11.00
CA GLU A 213 16.35 -4.64 -11.48
C GLU A 213 15.67 -3.26 -11.38
N GLU A 214 14.40 -3.18 -11.75
CA GLU A 214 13.61 -1.95 -11.63
C GLU A 214 13.44 -1.50 -10.18
N LEU A 215 13.24 -2.45 -9.26
CA LEU A 215 13.17 -2.17 -7.83
C LEU A 215 14.51 -1.60 -7.30
N GLU A 216 15.65 -2.15 -7.73
CA GLU A 216 16.98 -1.64 -7.39
C GLU A 216 17.22 -0.23 -7.96
N GLN A 217 16.71 0.03 -9.16
CA GLN A 217 16.73 1.35 -9.80
C GLN A 217 15.72 2.34 -9.21
N LYS A 218 14.94 1.94 -8.20
CA LYS A 218 13.88 2.74 -7.57
C LYS A 218 12.73 3.10 -8.53
N LYS A 219 12.54 2.32 -9.59
CA LYS A 219 11.40 2.42 -10.52
C LYS A 219 10.22 1.63 -9.98
N TYR A 220 9.65 2.08 -8.87
CA TYR A 220 8.69 1.30 -8.08
C TYR A 220 7.40 0.97 -8.83
N LEU A 221 6.93 1.87 -9.69
CA LEU A 221 5.71 1.66 -10.48
C LEU A 221 5.89 0.56 -11.54
N HIS A 222 7.04 0.57 -12.22
CA HIS A 222 7.40 -0.47 -13.17
C HIS A 222 7.58 -1.82 -12.47
N ALA A 223 8.34 -1.84 -11.37
CA ALA A 223 8.52 -3.04 -10.57
C ALA A 223 7.18 -3.61 -10.09
N PHE A 224 6.26 -2.75 -9.64
CA PHE A 224 4.91 -3.15 -9.24
C PHE A 224 4.14 -3.83 -10.39
N ARG A 225 4.17 -3.27 -11.59
CA ARG A 225 3.52 -3.83 -12.79
C ARG A 225 4.10 -5.21 -13.12
N ASP A 226 5.41 -5.36 -13.10
CA ASP A 226 6.05 -6.61 -13.48
C ASP A 226 5.94 -7.69 -12.39
N PHE A 227 6.01 -7.34 -11.10
CA PHE A 227 5.66 -8.29 -10.02
C PHE A 227 4.21 -8.77 -10.13
N SER A 228 3.27 -7.88 -10.48
CA SER A 228 1.87 -8.24 -10.69
C SER A 228 1.71 -9.28 -11.80
N ARG A 229 2.48 -9.14 -12.89
CA ARG A 229 2.50 -10.08 -14.02
C ARG A 229 3.18 -11.40 -13.66
N ALA A 230 4.28 -11.36 -12.92
CA ALA A 230 4.97 -12.56 -12.44
C ALA A 230 4.04 -13.41 -11.55
N ILE A 231 3.33 -12.77 -10.61
CA ILE A 231 2.33 -13.43 -9.76
C ILE A 231 1.20 -14.04 -10.59
N ASP A 232 0.70 -13.36 -11.64
CA ASP A 232 -0.36 -13.91 -12.50
C ASP A 232 0.06 -15.22 -13.21
N ILE A 233 1.31 -15.30 -13.65
CA ILE A 233 1.87 -16.53 -14.25
C ILE A 233 1.89 -17.67 -13.22
N LEU A 234 2.40 -17.40 -12.01
CA LEU A 234 2.43 -18.41 -10.93
C LEU A 234 1.02 -18.86 -10.53
N MET A 235 0.07 -17.93 -10.45
CA MET A 235 -1.33 -18.23 -10.11
C MET A 235 -2.04 -19.05 -11.18
N THR A 236 -1.74 -18.80 -12.45
CA THR A 236 -2.23 -19.63 -13.57
C THR A 236 -1.71 -21.07 -13.45
N GLY A 237 -0.44 -21.23 -13.06
CA GLY A 237 0.15 -22.53 -12.72
C GLY A 237 -0.57 -23.21 -11.56
N LEU A 238 -0.78 -22.51 -10.45
CA LEU A 238 -1.49 -23.01 -9.26
C LEU A 238 -2.90 -23.49 -9.60
N HIS A 239 -3.67 -22.70 -10.36
CA HIS A 239 -5.03 -23.07 -10.76
C HIS A 239 -5.04 -24.33 -11.63
N SER A 240 -4.08 -24.45 -12.54
CA SER A 240 -3.95 -25.64 -13.40
C SER A 240 -3.60 -26.88 -12.57
N TYR A 241 -2.62 -26.76 -11.67
CA TYR A 241 -2.23 -27.81 -10.73
C TYR A 241 -3.40 -28.27 -9.84
N ARG A 242 -4.12 -27.33 -9.22
CA ARG A 242 -5.30 -27.64 -8.39
C ARG A 242 -6.38 -28.38 -9.19
N LYS A 243 -6.64 -27.96 -10.42
CA LYS A 243 -7.61 -28.61 -11.30
C LYS A 243 -7.21 -30.06 -11.61
N GLU A 244 -5.93 -30.29 -11.86
CA GLU A 244 -5.41 -31.65 -12.08
C GLU A 244 -5.55 -32.51 -10.81
N MET A 245 -5.16 -31.99 -9.65
CA MET A 245 -5.28 -32.71 -8.37
C MET A 245 -6.73 -33.10 -8.05
N VAL A 246 -7.68 -32.19 -8.26
CA VAL A 246 -9.12 -32.48 -8.11
C VAL A 246 -9.59 -33.55 -9.10
N HIS A 247 -9.13 -33.48 -10.35
CA HIS A 247 -9.44 -34.49 -11.36
C HIS A 247 -8.89 -35.87 -10.96
N GLN A 248 -7.62 -35.96 -10.58
CA GLN A 248 -7.00 -37.20 -10.14
C GLN A 248 -7.71 -37.78 -8.92
N ALA A 249 -8.05 -36.97 -7.92
CA ALA A 249 -8.76 -37.41 -6.72
C ALA A 249 -10.16 -37.98 -7.02
N ARG A 250 -10.86 -37.41 -8.02
CA ARG A 250 -12.20 -37.88 -8.43
C ARG A 250 -12.16 -39.18 -9.23
N TRP A 251 -11.15 -39.38 -10.08
CA TRP A 251 -11.13 -40.48 -11.06
C TRP A 251 -10.14 -41.62 -10.77
N LYS A 252 -9.16 -41.45 -9.86
CA LYS A 252 -8.25 -42.54 -9.43
C LYS A 252 -8.83 -43.45 -8.34
N LYS A 253 -10.01 -43.16 -7.78
CA LYS A 253 -10.78 -44.15 -6.99
C LYS A 253 -11.49 -45.10 -7.96
N GLY A 254 -10.81 -46.15 -8.42
CA GLY A 254 -11.42 -47.24 -9.17
C GLY A 254 -12.50 -47.97 -8.35
N PRO A 255 -13.47 -48.68 -8.98
CA PRO A 255 -14.43 -49.50 -8.25
C PRO A 255 -13.68 -50.53 -7.38
N PRO A 256 -14.20 -50.92 -6.19
CA PRO A 256 -13.58 -51.97 -5.41
C PRO A 256 -13.44 -53.18 -6.30
N SER A 257 -12.21 -53.71 -6.42
CA SER A 257 -11.95 -54.98 -7.07
C SER A 257 -12.95 -55.98 -6.49
N ALA A 258 -13.88 -56.46 -7.32
CA ALA A 258 -14.69 -57.60 -6.96
C ALA A 258 -13.71 -58.73 -6.68
N SER A 259 -13.54 -59.06 -5.41
CA SER A 259 -12.87 -60.28 -4.97
C SER A 259 -13.60 -61.43 -5.65
N GLN A 260 -12.96 -61.98 -6.67
CA GLN A 260 -13.24 -63.32 -7.14
C GLN A 260 -12.82 -64.27 -6.03
N ASP A 261 -13.78 -64.68 -5.21
CA ASP A 261 -13.67 -65.88 -4.39
C ASP A 261 -14.85 -66.78 -4.80
N GLU A 262 -14.58 -67.66 -5.78
CA GLU A 262 -15.27 -68.94 -5.97
C GLU A 262 -14.70 -69.98 -5.00
#